data_AF-A0A075I2N7-F1
#
_entry.id   AF-A0A075I2N7-F1
#
_cell.length_a   1.000
_cell.length_b   1.000
_cell.length_c   1.000
_cell.angle_alpha   90.00
_cell.angle_beta   90.00
_cell.angle_gamma   90.00
#
_symmetry.space_group_name_H-M   'P 1'
#
loop_
_entity.id
_entity.type
_entity.pdbx_description
1 polymer ?
#
loop_
_entity_poly.entity_id
_entity_poly.type
_entity_poly.pdbx_seq_one_letter_code
_entity_poly.pdbx_strand_id
1 'polypeptide(L)'
;MDEILIPLGIVVEAGRLPLKRGPKALQEKGVPYYQLTPEGLLVVLSIDDFDQKESALKKFLSKTEIEEEFENVIRTLVKISPKFTYSMFEIYVRAYCEGKLENLLPFSVSEFQKISKNIFVIQNELLTGFVTLSKSKRLDVLNFFSKFM
;
A
#
# COMPACT_ATOMS: atom_id res chain seq x y z
N MET A 1 -0.02 -4.90 -21.57
CA MET A 1 -0.15 -4.07 -20.35
C MET A 1 -1.57 -3.54 -20.26
N ASP A 2 -2.05 -2.90 -21.33
CA ASP A 2 -3.41 -2.36 -21.47
C ASP A 2 -4.50 -3.42 -21.33
N GLU A 3 -4.28 -4.62 -21.87
CA GLU A 3 -5.24 -5.73 -21.84
C GLU A 3 -5.43 -6.37 -20.45
N ILE A 4 -4.62 -5.99 -19.46
CA ILE A 4 -4.67 -6.57 -18.10
C ILE A 4 -4.87 -5.47 -17.06
N LEU A 5 -4.02 -4.44 -17.06
CA LEU A 5 -4.05 -3.41 -16.01
C LEU A 5 -5.25 -2.47 -16.11
N ILE A 6 -5.75 -2.21 -17.32
CA ILE A 6 -6.94 -1.36 -17.52
C ILE A 6 -8.22 -2.12 -17.14
N PRO A 7 -8.46 -3.38 -17.60
CA PRO A 7 -9.61 -4.15 -17.15
C PRO A 7 -9.65 -4.39 -15.65
N LEU A 8 -8.48 -4.52 -15.00
CA LEU A 8 -8.39 -4.66 -13.55
C LEU A 8 -8.50 -3.34 -12.77
N GLY A 9 -8.72 -2.21 -13.46
CA GLY A 9 -8.86 -0.91 -12.81
C GLY A 9 -7.55 -0.35 -12.21
N ILE A 10 -6.40 -0.97 -12.43
CA ILE A 10 -5.10 -0.57 -11.83
C ILE A 10 -4.55 0.70 -12.47
N VAL A 11 -4.75 0.87 -13.78
CA VAL A 11 -4.33 2.07 -14.52
C VAL A 11 -5.45 2.59 -15.42
N VAL A 12 -5.42 3.89 -15.69
CA VAL A 12 -6.27 4.53 -16.70
C VAL A 12 -5.43 5.34 -17.68
N GLU A 13 -5.85 5.40 -18.94
CA GLU A 13 -5.19 6.24 -19.95
C GLU A 13 -5.33 7.71 -19.53
N ALA A 14 -4.21 8.40 -19.36
CA ALA A 14 -4.15 9.82 -18.97
C ALA A 14 -3.97 10.75 -20.18
N GLY A 15 -3.78 10.17 -21.36
CA GLY A 15 -3.67 10.87 -22.64
C GLY A 15 -2.67 10.20 -23.57
N ARG A 16 -2.36 10.86 -24.68
CA ARG A 16 -1.43 10.35 -25.70
C ARG A 16 -0.34 11.35 -26.02
N LEU A 17 0.91 10.89 -26.02
CA LEU A 17 2.07 11.68 -26.42
C LEU A 17 2.16 11.71 -27.95
N PRO A 18 2.17 12.90 -28.57
CA PRO A 18 2.15 13.03 -30.02
C PRO A 18 3.47 12.57 -30.65
N LEU A 19 3.38 11.75 -31.70
CA LEU A 19 4.54 11.21 -32.43
C LEU A 19 5.25 12.26 -33.31
N LYS A 20 4.55 13.34 -33.69
CA LYS A 20 5.08 14.49 -34.43
C LYS A 20 4.50 15.78 -33.83
N ARG A 21 5.28 16.86 -33.76
CA ARG A 21 4.76 18.19 -33.39
C ARG A 21 3.78 18.64 -34.49
N GLY A 22 2.52 18.89 -34.14
CA GLY A 22 1.47 19.20 -35.12
C GLY A 22 0.05 19.29 -34.52
N PRO A 23 -0.96 19.55 -35.36
CA PRO A 23 -2.35 19.78 -34.95
C PRO A 23 -2.95 18.68 -34.07
N LYS A 24 -3.92 19.02 -33.21
CA LYS A 24 -4.59 18.11 -32.24
C LYS A 24 -5.06 16.77 -32.83
N ALA A 25 -5.57 16.76 -34.07
CA ALA A 25 -6.01 15.54 -34.75
C ALA A 25 -4.89 14.50 -34.99
N LEU A 26 -3.62 14.92 -35.05
CA LEU A 26 -2.47 14.02 -35.14
C LEU A 26 -2.02 13.49 -33.77
N GLN A 27 -2.55 14.04 -32.67
CA GLN A 27 -2.24 13.64 -31.30
C GLN A 27 -3.08 12.44 -30.85
N GLU A 28 -4.26 12.20 -31.45
CA GLU A 28 -5.09 11.01 -31.23
C GLU A 28 -4.38 9.70 -31.64
N LYS A 29 -3.39 9.79 -32.54
CA LYS A 29 -2.50 8.69 -32.96
C LYS A 29 -1.20 8.58 -32.15
N GLY A 30 -1.10 9.31 -31.03
CA GLY A 30 0.07 9.31 -30.16
C GLY A 30 0.25 8.02 -29.34
N VAL A 31 1.41 7.89 -28.68
CA VAL A 31 1.67 6.79 -27.74
C VAL A 31 0.91 7.06 -26.43
N PRO A 32 0.06 6.15 -25.94
CA PRO A 32 -0.67 6.38 -24.71
C PRO A 32 0.28 6.42 -23.51
N TYR A 33 -0.06 7.26 -22.54
CA TYR A 33 0.55 7.24 -21.22
C TYR A 33 -0.52 7.05 -20.16
N TYR A 34 -0.13 6.39 -19.07
CA TYR A 34 -1.05 5.88 -18.07
C TYR A 34 -0.80 6.55 -16.72
N GLN A 35 -1.86 6.60 -15.91
CA GLN A 35 -1.76 6.97 -14.49
C GLN A 35 -2.35 5.86 -13.62
N LEU A 36 -1.78 5.69 -12.43
CA LEU A 36 -2.31 4.79 -11.42
C LEU A 36 -3.64 5.32 -10.89
N THR A 37 -4.62 4.43 -10.78
CA THR A 37 -5.85 4.65 -10.01
C THR A 37 -5.55 4.52 -8.50
N PRO A 38 -6.52 4.82 -7.61
CA PRO A 38 -6.38 4.50 -6.19
C PRO A 38 -6.04 3.01 -5.92
N GLU A 39 -6.64 2.08 -6.66
CA GLU A 39 -6.34 0.64 -6.57
C GLU A 39 -4.91 0.34 -7.03
N GLY A 40 -4.48 0.96 -8.14
CA GLY A 40 -3.11 0.82 -8.61
C GLY A 40 -2.08 1.42 -7.66
N LEU A 41 -2.42 2.51 -6.97
CA LEU A 41 -1.58 3.08 -5.92
C LEU A 41 -1.43 2.08 -4.75
N LEU A 42 -2.51 1.40 -4.35
CA LEU A 42 -2.45 0.36 -3.32
C LEU A 42 -1.58 -0.82 -3.75
N VAL A 43 -1.67 -1.24 -5.02
CA VAL A 43 -0.82 -2.31 -5.58
C VAL A 43 0.66 -1.93 -5.57
N VAL A 44 1.04 -0.73 -6.03
CA VAL A 44 2.47 -0.36 -6.03
C VAL A 44 3.04 -0.19 -4.62
N LEU A 45 2.20 0.19 -3.64
CA LEU A 45 2.60 0.25 -2.24
C LEU A 45 2.91 -1.13 -1.64
N SER A 46 2.40 -2.19 -2.27
CA SER A 46 2.54 -3.59 -1.87
C SER A 46 3.80 -4.25 -2.45
N ILE A 47 4.49 -3.61 -3.39
CA ILE A 47 5.69 -4.14 -4.06
C ILE A 47 6.92 -3.72 -3.28
N ASP A 48 7.82 -4.65 -2.94
CA ASP A 48 8.95 -4.34 -2.05
C ASP A 48 9.93 -3.32 -2.67
N ASP A 49 10.35 -3.55 -3.92
CA ASP A 49 11.37 -2.76 -4.62
C ASP A 49 10.82 -1.53 -5.36
N PHE A 50 9.76 -0.89 -4.86
CA PHE A 50 9.21 0.33 -5.47
C PHE A 50 9.86 1.60 -4.90
N ASP A 51 10.70 2.26 -5.70
CA ASP A 51 11.49 3.43 -5.26
C ASP A 51 10.65 4.64 -4.82
N GLN A 52 9.44 4.81 -5.35
CA GLN A 52 8.62 6.01 -5.12
C GLN A 52 7.48 5.78 -4.11
N LYS A 53 7.66 4.83 -3.17
CA LYS A 53 6.66 4.46 -2.15
C LYS A 53 6.08 5.65 -1.38
N GLU A 54 6.92 6.59 -0.95
CA GLU A 54 6.44 7.76 -0.19
C GLU A 54 5.49 8.66 -1.01
N SER A 55 5.85 8.92 -2.27
CA SER A 55 5.02 9.70 -3.20
C SER A 55 3.71 8.98 -3.51
N ALA A 56 3.76 7.66 -3.72
CA ALA A 56 2.58 6.84 -3.93
C ALA A 56 1.67 6.81 -2.70
N LEU A 57 2.22 6.66 -1.49
CA LEU A 57 1.46 6.70 -0.24
C LEU A 57 0.74 8.04 -0.07
N LYS A 58 1.45 9.16 -0.28
CA LYS A 58 0.85 10.49 -0.19
C LYS A 58 -0.31 10.65 -1.18
N LYS A 59 -0.13 10.19 -2.42
CA LYS A 59 -1.19 10.21 -3.44
C LYS A 59 -2.36 9.32 -3.05
N PHE A 60 -2.10 8.11 -2.55
CA PHE A 60 -3.11 7.16 -2.13
C PHE A 60 -4.00 7.73 -1.03
N LEU A 61 -3.40 8.24 0.06
CA LEU A 61 -4.12 8.85 1.17
C LEU A 61 -4.89 10.12 0.76
N SER A 62 -4.41 10.86 -0.26
CA SER A 62 -5.13 12.06 -0.75
C SER A 62 -6.31 11.76 -1.67
N LYS A 63 -6.37 10.55 -2.26
CA LYS A 63 -7.33 10.18 -3.31
C LYS A 63 -8.35 9.12 -2.87
N THR A 64 -8.16 8.52 -1.71
CA THR A 64 -8.95 7.38 -1.24
C THR A 64 -9.71 7.80 0.01
N GLU A 65 -10.99 7.46 0.07
CA GLU A 65 -11.78 7.61 1.29
C GLU A 65 -11.39 6.48 2.25
N ILE A 66 -10.64 6.85 3.29
CA ILE A 66 -10.24 5.97 4.38
C ILE A 66 -10.77 6.59 5.67
N GLU A 67 -11.16 5.76 6.62
CA GLU A 67 -11.52 6.21 7.98
C GLU A 67 -10.38 7.05 8.56
N GLU A 68 -10.66 8.27 9.03
CA GLU A 68 -9.64 9.23 9.48
C GLU A 68 -8.73 8.65 10.57
N GLU A 69 -9.30 7.88 11.50
CA GLU A 69 -8.54 7.19 12.54
C GLU A 69 -7.54 6.19 11.95
N PHE A 70 -7.95 5.44 10.93
CA PHE A 70 -7.09 4.45 10.28
C PHE A 70 -5.98 5.13 9.46
N GLU A 71 -6.31 6.19 8.73
CA GLU A 71 -5.33 7.02 8.03
C GLU A 71 -4.26 7.57 8.99
N ASN A 72 -4.68 8.11 10.13
CA ASN A 72 -3.76 8.66 11.14
C ASN A 72 -2.82 7.59 11.71
N VAL A 73 -3.32 6.37 11.93
CA VAL A 73 -2.49 5.23 12.34
C VAL A 73 -1.46 4.89 11.27
N ILE A 74 -1.85 4.81 9.98
CA ILE A 74 -0.92 4.54 8.87
C ILE A 74 0.16 5.62 8.78
N ARG A 75 -0.22 6.90 8.90
CA ARG A 75 0.72 8.04 8.91
C ARG A 75 1.71 7.99 10.07
N THR A 76 1.30 7.40 11.19
CA THR A 76 2.18 7.19 12.35
C THR A 76 3.11 6.01 12.11
N LEU A 77 2.56 4.87 11.71
CA LEU A 77 3.31 3.63 11.47
C LEU A 77 4.37 3.79 10.39
N VAL A 78 4.09 4.50 9.29
CA VAL A 78 5.07 4.67 8.21
C VAL A 78 6.33 5.40 8.68
N LYS A 79 6.20 6.31 9.66
CA LYS A 79 7.33 7.07 10.21
C LYS A 79 8.20 6.23 11.13
N ILE A 80 7.59 5.33 11.91
CA ILE A 80 8.30 4.57 12.96
C ILE A 80 8.68 3.15 12.51
N SER A 81 7.94 2.59 11.56
CA SER A 81 8.09 1.21 11.08
C SER A 81 7.60 1.09 9.62
N PRO A 82 8.31 1.71 8.66
CA PRO A 82 7.91 1.72 7.26
C PRO A 82 7.80 0.31 6.66
N LYS A 83 8.76 -0.57 6.95
CA LYS A 83 8.74 -1.97 6.45
C LYS A 83 7.47 -2.71 6.88
N PHE A 84 7.09 -2.58 8.16
CA PHE A 84 5.84 -3.15 8.66
C PHE A 84 4.61 -2.50 8.01
N THR A 85 4.64 -1.19 7.81
CA THR A 85 3.51 -0.49 7.18
C THR A 85 3.31 -0.97 5.74
N TYR A 86 4.39 -1.14 4.97
CA TYR A 86 4.29 -1.65 3.60
C TYR A 86 3.90 -3.14 3.55
N SER A 87 4.31 -3.95 4.54
CA SER A 87 3.85 -5.33 4.63
C SER A 87 2.35 -5.43 4.90
N MET A 88 1.72 -4.42 5.53
CA MET A 88 0.25 -4.37 5.64
C MET A 88 -0.41 -4.26 4.25
N PHE A 89 0.10 -3.40 3.37
CA PHE A 89 -0.41 -3.30 2.00
C PHE A 89 -0.17 -4.58 1.21
N GLU A 90 0.99 -5.22 1.37
CA GLU A 90 1.30 -6.51 0.76
C GLU A 90 0.30 -7.60 1.16
N ILE A 91 0.03 -7.75 2.46
CA ILE A 91 -0.95 -8.72 2.97
C ILE A 91 -2.33 -8.47 2.34
N TYR A 92 -2.72 -7.21 2.24
CA TYR A 92 -4.02 -6.82 1.70
C TYR A 92 -4.16 -7.13 0.21
N VAL A 93 -3.20 -6.67 -0.59
CA VAL A 93 -3.19 -6.92 -2.04
C VAL A 93 -3.05 -8.41 -2.34
N ARG A 94 -2.25 -9.14 -1.56
CA ARG A 94 -2.14 -10.59 -1.67
C ARG A 94 -3.49 -11.29 -1.42
N ALA A 95 -4.26 -10.84 -0.42
CA ALA A 95 -5.58 -11.40 -0.16
C ALA A 95 -6.55 -11.18 -1.34
N TYR A 96 -6.46 -10.02 -2.01
CA TYR A 96 -7.19 -9.78 -3.26
C TYR A 96 -6.76 -10.73 -4.38
N CYS A 97 -5.44 -10.87 -4.62
CA CYS A 97 -4.91 -11.80 -5.63
C CYS A 97 -5.31 -13.27 -5.37
N GLU A 98 -5.49 -13.65 -4.10
CA GLU A 98 -5.92 -14.99 -3.69
C GLU A 98 -7.45 -15.18 -3.68
N GLY A 99 -8.22 -14.16 -4.08
CA GLY A 99 -9.69 -14.20 -4.10
C GLY A 99 -10.35 -14.19 -2.73
N LYS A 100 -9.62 -13.83 -1.67
CA LYS A 100 -10.15 -13.67 -0.30
C LYS A 100 -10.81 -12.32 -0.08
N LEU A 101 -10.51 -11.36 -0.96
CA LEU A 101 -11.10 -10.04 -1.01
C LEU A 101 -11.63 -9.82 -2.43
N GLU A 102 -12.88 -9.37 -2.55
CA GLU A 102 -13.52 -9.18 -3.86
C GLU A 102 -12.98 -7.97 -4.63
N ASN A 103 -12.67 -6.88 -3.92
CA ASN A 103 -12.23 -5.61 -4.50
C ASN A 103 -11.10 -5.01 -3.65
N LEU A 104 -10.14 -4.32 -4.28
CA LEU A 104 -9.05 -3.64 -3.58
C LEU A 104 -9.51 -2.43 -2.75
N LEU A 105 -10.71 -1.90 -3.02
CA LEU A 105 -11.30 -0.80 -2.27
C LEU A 105 -12.74 -1.17 -1.83
N PRO A 106 -13.20 -0.65 -0.68
CA PRO A 106 -12.52 0.31 0.20
C PRO A 106 -11.41 -0.32 1.06
N PHE A 107 -10.29 0.38 1.19
CA PHE A 107 -9.23 0.01 2.12
C PHE A 107 -9.63 0.41 3.55
N SER A 108 -10.28 -0.52 4.26
CA SER A 108 -10.87 -0.28 5.58
C SER A 108 -10.38 -1.28 6.63
N VAL A 109 -10.50 -0.92 7.91
CA VAL A 109 -10.16 -1.81 9.03
C VAL A 109 -11.00 -3.08 8.99
N SER A 110 -12.28 -2.98 8.64
CA SER A 110 -13.20 -4.13 8.55
C SER A 110 -12.73 -5.16 7.51
N GLU A 111 -12.41 -4.72 6.29
CA GLU A 111 -11.89 -5.63 5.26
C GLU A 111 -10.54 -6.23 5.68
N PHE A 112 -9.69 -5.40 6.29
CA PHE A 112 -8.39 -5.81 6.78
C PHE A 112 -8.48 -6.86 7.90
N GLN A 113 -9.46 -6.75 8.81
CA GLN A 113 -9.73 -7.73 9.87
C GLN A 113 -10.14 -9.10 9.31
N LYS A 114 -10.98 -9.13 8.26
CA LYS A 114 -11.43 -10.39 7.63
C LYS A 114 -10.27 -11.21 7.09
N ILE A 115 -9.25 -10.56 6.52
CA ILE A 115 -8.14 -11.23 5.84
C ILE A 115 -6.94 -11.50 6.75
N SER A 116 -6.79 -10.74 7.84
CA SER A 116 -5.54 -10.71 8.60
C SER A 116 -5.40 -11.79 9.67
N LYS A 117 -6.47 -12.57 9.92
CA LYS A 117 -6.49 -13.74 10.83
C LYS A 117 -5.77 -13.46 12.17
N ASN A 118 -4.62 -14.10 12.38
CA ASN A 118 -3.80 -14.06 13.60
C ASN A 118 -2.56 -13.18 13.47
N ILE A 119 -2.28 -12.59 12.29
CA ILE A 119 -1.02 -11.87 12.03
C ILE A 119 -0.89 -10.73 13.05
N PHE A 120 -1.88 -9.84 13.11
CA PHE A 120 -1.88 -8.70 14.02
C PHE A 120 -2.16 -9.07 15.47
N VAL A 121 -2.78 -10.23 15.73
CA VAL A 121 -2.99 -10.72 17.09
C VAL A 121 -1.64 -10.96 17.77
N ILE A 122 -0.73 -11.67 17.10
CA ILE A 122 0.61 -11.96 17.64
C ILE A 122 1.41 -10.67 17.83
N GLN A 123 1.36 -9.75 16.85
CA GLN A 123 2.08 -8.47 16.96
C GLN A 123 1.50 -7.59 18.06
N ASN A 124 0.19 -7.56 18.22
CA ASN A 124 -0.47 -6.81 19.29
C ASN A 124 -0.16 -7.39 20.68
N GLU A 125 -0.15 -8.72 20.82
CA GLU A 125 0.26 -9.40 22.05
C GLU A 125 1.70 -9.02 22.41
N LEU A 126 2.63 -9.12 21.45
CA LEU A 126 4.03 -8.75 21.64
C LEU A 126 4.18 -7.27 22.05
N LEU A 127 3.54 -6.35 21.33
CA LEU A 127 3.63 -4.91 21.61
C LEU A 127 3.04 -4.58 22.99
N THR A 128 1.87 -5.15 23.32
CA THR A 128 1.21 -4.93 24.60
C THR A 128 2.06 -5.48 25.74
N GLY A 129 2.62 -6.69 25.60
CA GLY A 129 3.57 -7.24 26.57
C GLY A 129 4.82 -6.37 26.71
N PHE A 130 5.43 -5.97 25.58
CA PHE A 130 6.66 -5.18 25.54
C PHE A 130 6.52 -3.82 26.24
N VAL A 131 5.39 -3.12 26.08
CA VAL A 131 5.17 -1.84 26.76
C VAL A 131 4.99 -1.98 28.28
N THR A 132 4.66 -3.16 28.80
CA THR A 132 4.61 -3.37 30.26
C THR A 132 5.96 -3.67 30.91
N LEU A 133 6.97 -4.04 30.11
CA LEU A 133 8.30 -4.37 30.62
C LEU A 133 9.02 -3.16 31.22
N SER A 134 9.89 -3.42 32.20
CA SER A 134 10.85 -2.44 32.69
C SER A 134 11.86 -2.04 31.61
N LYS A 135 12.51 -0.88 31.77
CA LYS A 135 13.47 -0.35 30.78
C LYS A 135 14.61 -1.34 30.47
N SER A 136 15.13 -2.05 31.47
CA SER A 136 16.18 -3.06 31.27
C SER A 136 15.68 -4.25 30.45
N LYS A 137 14.50 -4.77 30.77
CA LYS A 137 13.91 -5.90 30.05
C LYS A 137 13.52 -5.55 28.61
N ARG A 138 13.06 -4.32 28.35
CA ARG A 138 12.86 -3.84 26.97
C ARG A 138 14.16 -3.86 26.17
N LEU A 139 15.28 -3.44 26.77
CA LEU A 139 16.58 -3.44 26.10
C LEU A 139 17.06 -4.87 25.81
N ASP A 140 16.88 -5.81 26.74
CA ASP A 140 17.21 -7.22 26.52
C ASP A 140 16.48 -7.79 25.29
N VAL A 141 15.18 -7.51 25.15
CA VAL A 141 14.36 -7.95 24.02
C VAL A 141 14.80 -7.28 22.70
N LEU A 142 15.05 -5.96 22.72
CA LEU A 142 15.55 -5.26 21.53
C LEU A 142 16.92 -5.79 21.07
N ASN A 143 17.83 -6.03 22.01
CA ASN A 143 19.15 -6.62 21.73
C ASN A 143 19.07 -8.05 21.18
N PHE A 144 18.02 -8.79 21.53
CA PHE A 144 17.76 -10.09 20.93
C PHE A 144 17.33 -9.95 19.47
N PHE A 145 16.34 -9.09 19.17
CA PHE A 145 15.84 -8.90 17.80
C PHE A 145 16.86 -8.25 16.87
N SER A 146 17.77 -7.41 17.37
CA SER A 146 18.82 -6.79 16.57
C SER A 146 19.82 -7.79 15.99
N LYS A 147 19.80 -9.06 16.42
CA LYS A 147 20.64 -10.13 15.85
C LYS A 147 20.15 -10.65 14.50
N PHE A 148 18.93 -10.28 14.10
CA PHE A 148 18.29 -10.72 12.85
C PHE A 148 18.10 -9.57 11.86
N MET A 149 18.57 -8.37 12.20
CA MET A 149 18.69 -7.23 11.27
C MET A 149 19.97 -7.34 10.47
#